data_AF-A0A0K8UZN7-F1
#
_entry.id   AF-A0A0K8UZN7-F1
#
_cell.length_a   1.000
_cell.length_b   1.000
_cell.length_c   1.000
_cell.angle_alpha   90.00
_cell.angle_beta   90.00
_cell.angle_gamma   90.00
#
_symmetry.space_group_name_H-M   'P 1'
#
loop_
_entity.id
_entity.type
_entity.pdbx_description
1 polymer ?
#
loop_
_entity_poly.entity_id
_entity_poly.type
_entity_poly.pdbx_seq_one_letter_code
_entity_poly.pdbx_strand_id
1 'polypeptide(L)'
;MKTLEDIENEFPLHWLVWINNVDELKRVLKTETIDKEKVDNRGRTPLMLAVKLSHLQCVKCLLAAKCNASFEHEGWSVVQEAVCSGDEAILTAIIEVRDLQRHVQRVTHVPKLLQHLLDAPDFYIEMKWEFTSWVPLMSRLCPSDTYKVYKRGANVRIDTTLLGFDNNTWQRGNRSYIFKGAKDSAVMIEIDHDTHEVMEEQMNSDIGDIVAIPPPIGAVRARLNAPVITNNIEMDKISFERNKSGIWGWRSEKSEMINGYNCKVYGASNVEFITRTRMDHLNEEQIKNKCARTPLHSFLGISDDEVSSTRSNEGINSKDRVIFHTEICLQATSNYTYISNITFLAIPLLM
;
A
#
# COMPACT_ATOMS: atom_id res chain seq x y z
N MET A 1 30.56 -20.26 -12.50
CA MET A 1 29.72 -19.29 -13.22
C MET A 1 28.68 -20.13 -13.96
N LYS A 2 27.38 -19.91 -13.79
CA LYS A 2 26.34 -20.66 -14.52
C LYS A 2 26.51 -20.38 -16.02
N THR A 3 26.45 -21.41 -16.86
CA THR A 3 26.47 -21.27 -18.32
C THR A 3 25.12 -20.74 -18.82
N LEU A 4 25.06 -20.27 -20.07
CA LEU A 4 23.78 -19.83 -20.67
C LEU A 4 22.78 -21.00 -20.76
N GLU A 5 23.28 -22.19 -21.06
CA GLU A 5 22.48 -23.42 -21.11
C GLU A 5 21.92 -23.79 -19.73
N ASP A 6 22.69 -23.60 -18.66
CA ASP A 6 22.19 -23.77 -17.30
C ASP A 6 21.03 -22.80 -16.99
N ILE A 7 21.14 -21.54 -17.42
CA ILE A 7 20.12 -20.51 -17.20
C ILE A 7 18.86 -20.81 -18.01
N GLU A 8 19.01 -21.23 -19.28
CA GLU A 8 17.89 -21.62 -20.14
C GLU A 8 17.13 -22.82 -19.57
N ASN A 9 17.86 -23.84 -19.09
CA ASN A 9 17.26 -25.03 -18.48
C ASN A 9 16.60 -24.74 -17.13
N GLU A 10 17.19 -23.86 -16.32
CA GLU A 10 16.68 -23.54 -14.99
C GLU A 10 15.51 -22.53 -15.03
N PHE A 11 15.53 -21.58 -15.97
CA PHE A 11 14.55 -20.49 -16.09
C PHE A 11 14.03 -20.35 -17.54
N PRO A 12 13.37 -21.38 -18.10
CA PRO A 12 13.00 -21.40 -19.50
C PRO A 12 12.04 -20.26 -19.88
N LEU A 13 11.08 -19.92 -19.02
CA LEU A 13 10.14 -18.82 -19.28
C LEU A 13 10.84 -17.46 -19.28
N HIS A 14 11.75 -17.20 -18.32
CA HIS A 14 12.51 -15.94 -18.28
C HIS A 14 13.45 -15.81 -19.47
N TRP A 15 14.08 -16.91 -19.88
CA TRP A 15 14.93 -16.94 -21.06
C TRP A 15 14.15 -16.56 -22.32
N LEU A 16 13.00 -17.20 -22.55
CA LEU A 16 12.13 -16.91 -23.70
C LEU A 16 11.61 -15.46 -23.69
N VAL A 17 11.29 -14.92 -22.51
CA VAL A 17 10.93 -13.51 -22.35
C VAL A 17 12.12 -12.59 -22.65
N TRP A 18 13.33 -12.94 -22.19
CA TRP A 18 14.54 -12.17 -22.40
C TRP A 18 14.91 -12.05 -23.88
N ILE A 19 14.84 -13.15 -24.63
CA ILE A 19 15.06 -13.16 -26.09
C ILE A 19 13.84 -12.72 -26.90
N ASN A 20 12.73 -12.35 -26.24
CA ASN A 20 11.45 -11.96 -26.87
C ASN A 20 10.87 -13.02 -27.84
N ASN A 21 11.06 -14.31 -27.54
CA ASN A 21 10.53 -15.40 -28.37
C ASN A 21 9.09 -15.75 -27.96
N VAL A 22 8.14 -15.01 -28.51
CA VAL A 22 6.71 -15.09 -28.18
C VAL A 22 6.09 -16.44 -28.56
N ASP A 23 6.44 -16.98 -29.73
CA ASP A 23 5.84 -18.20 -30.25
C ASP A 23 6.20 -19.41 -29.39
N GLU A 24 7.49 -19.51 -29.05
CA GLU A 24 7.98 -20.58 -28.19
C GLU A 24 7.49 -20.40 -26.75
N LEU A 25 7.44 -19.16 -26.23
CA LEU A 25 6.84 -18.86 -24.93
C LEU A 25 5.39 -19.36 -24.85
N LYS A 26 4.59 -19.07 -25.89
CA LYS A 26 3.20 -19.53 -25.98
C LYS A 26 3.08 -21.05 -26.05
N ARG A 27 4.03 -21.75 -26.69
CA ARG A 27 4.09 -23.21 -26.73
C ARG A 27 4.40 -23.78 -25.35
N VAL A 28 5.43 -23.27 -24.70
CA VAL A 28 5.92 -23.72 -23.40
C VAL A 28 4.90 -23.47 -22.29
N LEU A 29 4.17 -22.34 -22.32
CA LEU A 29 3.13 -22.02 -21.33
C LEU A 29 1.90 -22.95 -21.33
N LYS A 30 1.72 -23.75 -22.40
CA LYS A 30 0.66 -24.78 -22.46
C LYS A 30 1.02 -26.04 -21.69
N THR A 31 2.28 -26.22 -21.32
CA THR A 31 2.76 -27.36 -20.55
C THR A 31 2.38 -27.18 -19.07
N GLU A 32 1.60 -28.09 -18.51
CA GLU A 32 1.12 -27.98 -17.11
C GLU A 32 2.21 -28.14 -16.06
N THR A 33 3.33 -28.80 -16.39
CA THR A 33 4.41 -29.08 -15.43
C THR A 33 5.32 -27.88 -15.14
N ILE A 34 5.18 -26.79 -15.89
CA ILE A 34 6.06 -25.63 -15.76
C ILE A 34 5.50 -24.66 -14.71
N ASP A 35 6.33 -24.34 -13.74
CA ASP A 35 6.04 -23.29 -12.76
C ASP A 35 6.12 -21.91 -13.41
N LYS A 36 4.95 -21.31 -13.63
CA LYS A 36 4.78 -19.99 -14.26
C LYS A 36 5.16 -18.82 -13.36
N GLU A 37 5.22 -19.06 -12.04
CA GLU A 37 5.49 -18.05 -11.03
C GLU A 37 6.90 -18.19 -10.43
N LYS A 38 7.71 -19.12 -10.95
CA LYS A 38 9.11 -19.26 -10.57
C LYS A 38 9.81 -17.91 -10.69
N VAL A 39 10.57 -17.54 -9.66
CA VAL A 39 11.34 -16.30 -9.66
C VAL A 39 12.76 -16.55 -10.16
N ASP A 40 13.31 -15.62 -10.94
CA ASP A 40 14.71 -15.68 -11.37
C ASP A 40 15.68 -15.36 -10.21
N ASN A 41 16.99 -15.39 -10.50
CA ASN A 41 18.02 -15.04 -9.50
C ASN A 41 17.92 -13.59 -8.97
N ARG A 42 17.10 -12.75 -9.61
CA ARG A 42 16.79 -11.39 -9.14
C ARG A 42 15.44 -11.32 -8.46
N GLY A 43 14.73 -12.42 -8.22
CA GLY A 43 13.43 -12.43 -7.56
C GLY A 43 12.26 -11.98 -8.44
N ARG A 44 12.38 -12.02 -9.77
CA ARG A 44 11.33 -11.58 -10.71
C ARG A 44 10.61 -12.78 -11.31
N THR A 45 9.29 -12.70 -11.42
CA THR A 45 8.52 -13.63 -12.25
C THR A 45 8.74 -13.36 -13.75
N PRO A 46 8.43 -14.31 -14.65
CA PRO A 46 8.50 -14.08 -16.09
C PRO A 46 7.64 -12.88 -16.53
N LEU A 47 6.47 -12.69 -15.91
CA LEU A 47 5.58 -11.56 -16.18
C LEU A 47 6.23 -10.22 -15.78
N MET A 48 6.80 -10.15 -14.56
CA MET A 48 7.52 -8.95 -14.11
C MET A 48 8.69 -8.62 -15.05
N LEU A 49 9.43 -9.63 -15.51
CA LEU A 49 10.50 -9.43 -16.49
C LEU A 49 9.97 -8.90 -17.83
N ALA A 50 8.88 -9.46 -18.34
CA ALA A 50 8.29 -9.04 -19.62
C ALA A 50 7.83 -7.57 -19.58
N VAL A 51 7.28 -7.12 -18.45
CA VAL A 51 6.91 -5.71 -18.21
C VAL A 51 8.15 -4.83 -18.16
N LYS A 52 9.19 -5.20 -17.39
CA LYS A 52 10.45 -4.43 -17.30
C LYS A 52 11.15 -4.27 -18.66
N LEU A 53 11.05 -5.26 -19.53
CA LEU A 53 11.61 -5.23 -20.89
C LEU A 53 10.68 -4.59 -21.93
N SER A 54 9.47 -4.19 -21.53
CA SER A 54 8.42 -3.66 -22.44
C SER A 54 8.07 -4.61 -23.60
N HIS A 55 8.12 -5.92 -23.37
CA HIS A 55 7.78 -6.95 -24.36
C HIS A 55 6.26 -7.23 -24.34
N LEU A 56 5.46 -6.33 -24.94
CA LEU A 56 3.99 -6.38 -24.93
C LEU A 56 3.40 -7.75 -25.29
N GLN A 57 3.94 -8.43 -26.31
CA GLN A 57 3.40 -9.72 -26.75
C GLN A 57 3.70 -10.85 -25.76
N CYS A 58 4.88 -10.84 -25.11
CA CYS A 58 5.19 -11.74 -24.01
C CYS A 58 4.26 -11.48 -22.82
N VAL A 59 4.01 -10.22 -22.46
CA VAL A 59 3.05 -9.83 -21.41
C VAL A 59 1.68 -10.43 -21.69
N LYS A 60 1.13 -10.22 -22.90
CA LYS A 60 -0.16 -10.78 -23.30
C LYS A 60 -0.21 -12.30 -23.22
N CYS A 61 0.86 -12.99 -23.64
CA CYS A 61 0.94 -14.46 -23.55
C CYS A 61 0.93 -14.96 -22.10
N LEU A 62 1.70 -14.32 -21.22
CA LEU A 62 1.79 -14.69 -19.80
C LEU A 62 0.47 -14.40 -19.06
N LEU A 63 -0.17 -13.27 -19.34
CA LEU A 63 -1.49 -12.94 -18.79
C LEU A 63 -2.56 -13.94 -19.25
N ALA A 64 -2.57 -14.30 -20.54
CA ALA A 64 -3.48 -15.33 -21.07
C ALA A 64 -3.25 -16.71 -20.42
N ALA A 65 -2.02 -16.99 -20.00
CA ALA A 65 -1.66 -18.20 -19.25
C ALA A 65 -2.02 -18.13 -17.75
N LYS A 66 -2.75 -17.08 -17.32
CA LYS A 66 -3.21 -16.80 -15.95
C LYS A 66 -2.08 -16.52 -14.94
N CYS A 67 -0.95 -15.99 -15.40
CA CYS A 67 0.12 -15.54 -14.49
C CYS A 67 -0.36 -14.45 -13.52
N ASN A 68 0.20 -14.40 -12.32
CA ASN A 68 -0.21 -13.47 -11.27
C ASN A 68 0.16 -12.01 -11.61
N ALA A 69 -0.83 -11.19 -11.92
CA ALA A 69 -0.66 -9.76 -12.23
C ALA A 69 -0.59 -8.86 -10.98
N SER A 70 -0.76 -9.45 -9.78
CA SER A 70 -0.62 -8.75 -8.49
C SER A 70 0.72 -9.04 -7.79
N PHE A 71 1.67 -9.70 -8.47
CA PHE A 71 3.00 -9.97 -7.91
C PHE A 71 3.75 -8.66 -7.57
N GLU A 72 4.53 -8.69 -6.49
CA GLU A 72 5.38 -7.58 -6.05
C GLU A 72 6.84 -7.99 -6.01
N HIS A 73 7.72 -7.11 -6.46
CA HIS A 73 9.16 -7.30 -6.48
C HIS A 73 9.85 -6.01 -6.03
N GLU A 74 10.73 -6.09 -5.03
CA GLU A 74 11.40 -4.92 -4.43
C GLU A 74 10.43 -3.82 -3.98
N GLY A 75 9.23 -4.21 -3.55
CA GLY A 75 8.17 -3.30 -3.11
C GLY A 75 7.38 -2.63 -4.24
N TRP A 76 7.57 -3.06 -5.49
CA TRP A 76 6.80 -2.57 -6.64
C TRP A 76 5.93 -3.69 -7.22
N SER A 77 4.65 -3.40 -7.41
CA SER A 77 3.73 -4.29 -8.12
C SER A 77 3.97 -4.29 -9.63
N VAL A 78 3.51 -5.34 -10.33
CA VAL A 78 3.56 -5.42 -11.80
C VAL A 78 2.91 -4.20 -12.46
N VAL A 79 1.81 -3.67 -11.88
CA VAL A 79 1.12 -2.49 -12.42
C VAL A 79 1.98 -1.24 -12.30
N GLN A 80 2.65 -1.07 -11.17
CA GLN A 80 3.52 0.08 -10.94
C GLN A 80 4.70 0.05 -11.89
N GLU A 81 5.28 -1.13 -12.15
CA GLU A 81 6.31 -1.28 -13.16
C GLU A 81 5.78 -0.99 -14.58
N ALA A 82 4.54 -1.40 -14.89
CA ALA A 82 3.89 -1.08 -16.17
C ALA A 82 3.57 0.42 -16.33
N VAL A 83 3.36 1.16 -15.24
CA VAL A 83 3.30 2.63 -15.31
C VAL A 83 4.68 3.18 -15.65
N CYS A 84 5.74 2.66 -15.02
CA CYS A 84 7.10 3.10 -15.25
C CYS A 84 7.66 2.75 -16.65
N SER A 85 7.08 1.78 -17.36
CA SER A 85 7.45 1.53 -18.76
C SER A 85 6.95 2.62 -19.72
N GLY A 86 5.95 3.42 -19.31
CA GLY A 86 5.33 4.43 -20.15
C GLY A 86 4.41 3.87 -21.26
N ASP A 87 4.29 2.54 -21.37
CA ASP A 87 3.54 1.88 -22.44
C ASP A 87 2.06 1.69 -22.04
N GLU A 88 1.19 2.46 -22.69
CA GLU A 88 -0.26 2.43 -22.48
C GLU A 88 -0.86 1.05 -22.75
N ALA A 89 -0.37 0.31 -23.74
CA ALA A 89 -0.91 -1.00 -24.09
C ALA A 89 -0.53 -2.05 -23.05
N ILE A 90 0.70 -1.99 -22.50
CA ILE A 90 1.12 -2.87 -21.39
C ILE A 90 0.30 -2.55 -20.14
N LEU A 91 0.20 -1.29 -19.76
CA LEU A 91 -0.52 -0.88 -18.56
C LEU A 91 -2.00 -1.29 -18.63
N THR A 92 -2.65 -1.10 -19.78
CA THR A 92 -4.05 -1.50 -20.00
C THR A 92 -4.21 -3.00 -19.80
N ALA A 93 -3.38 -3.83 -20.47
CA ALA A 93 -3.47 -5.28 -20.37
C ALA A 93 -3.26 -5.80 -18.93
N ILE A 94 -2.32 -5.19 -18.19
CA ILE A 94 -2.06 -5.55 -16.79
C ILE A 94 -3.24 -5.19 -15.89
N ILE A 95 -3.82 -3.99 -16.04
CA ILE A 95 -4.94 -3.55 -15.20
C ILE A 95 -6.16 -4.45 -15.41
N GLU A 96 -6.53 -4.74 -16.66
CA GLU A 96 -7.68 -5.59 -16.98
C GLU A 96 -7.61 -6.96 -16.30
N VAL A 97 -6.46 -7.64 -16.41
CA VAL A 97 -6.30 -8.99 -15.86
C VAL A 97 -6.11 -8.95 -14.35
N ARG A 98 -5.41 -7.97 -13.80
CA ARG A 98 -5.28 -7.80 -12.36
C ARG A 98 -6.62 -7.56 -11.69
N ASP A 99 -7.44 -6.66 -12.24
CA ASP A 99 -8.72 -6.29 -11.62
C ASP A 99 -9.69 -7.48 -11.67
N LEU A 100 -9.63 -8.27 -12.74
CA LEU A 100 -10.27 -9.56 -12.79
C LEU A 100 -9.77 -10.53 -11.71
N GLN A 101 -8.45 -10.72 -11.58
CA GLN A 101 -7.87 -11.60 -10.54
C GLN A 101 -8.27 -11.15 -9.13
N ARG A 102 -8.22 -9.84 -8.85
CA ARG A 102 -8.66 -9.26 -7.58
C ARG A 102 -10.14 -9.46 -7.32
N HIS A 103 -10.98 -9.37 -8.35
CA HIS A 103 -12.40 -9.67 -8.23
C HIS A 103 -12.63 -11.13 -7.83
N VAL A 104 -12.00 -12.08 -8.53
CA VAL A 104 -12.07 -13.51 -8.19
C VAL A 104 -11.50 -13.81 -6.79
N GLN A 105 -10.42 -13.14 -6.39
CA GLN A 105 -9.87 -13.26 -5.04
C GLN A 105 -10.86 -12.74 -3.99
N ARG A 106 -11.52 -11.59 -4.22
CA ARG A 106 -12.54 -11.07 -3.30
C ARG A 106 -13.67 -12.07 -3.09
N VAL A 107 -14.22 -12.62 -4.18
CA VAL A 107 -15.28 -13.65 -4.13
C VAL A 107 -14.87 -14.86 -3.25
N THR A 108 -13.61 -15.27 -3.32
CA THR A 108 -13.12 -16.46 -2.59
C THR A 108 -12.63 -16.18 -1.17
N HIS A 109 -12.16 -14.96 -0.88
CA HIS A 109 -11.51 -14.63 0.39
C HIS A 109 -12.41 -13.83 1.34
N VAL A 110 -13.34 -13.02 0.84
CA VAL A 110 -14.26 -12.24 1.68
C VAL A 110 -15.03 -13.16 2.64
N PRO A 111 -15.62 -14.30 2.21
CA PRO A 111 -16.30 -15.21 3.15
C PRO A 111 -15.38 -15.73 4.26
N LYS A 112 -14.11 -16.03 3.96
CA LYS A 112 -13.14 -16.48 4.97
C LYS A 112 -12.80 -15.37 5.96
N LEU A 113 -12.62 -14.14 5.49
CA LEU A 113 -12.38 -12.99 6.34
C LEU A 113 -13.57 -12.72 7.27
N LEU A 114 -14.80 -12.80 6.74
CA LEU A 114 -16.02 -12.67 7.52
C LEU A 114 -16.12 -13.75 8.61
N GLN A 115 -15.74 -14.99 8.29
CA GLN A 115 -15.66 -16.07 9.28
C GLN A 115 -14.63 -15.76 10.38
N HIS A 116 -13.42 -15.30 10.01
CA HIS A 116 -12.41 -14.92 11.01
C HIS A 116 -12.87 -13.77 11.92
N LEU A 117 -13.64 -12.80 11.38
CA LEU A 117 -14.26 -11.76 12.19
C LEU A 117 -15.30 -12.34 13.16
N LEU A 118 -16.11 -13.30 12.73
CA LEU A 118 -17.08 -13.97 13.62
C LEU A 118 -16.39 -14.76 14.74
N ASP A 119 -15.31 -15.47 14.41
CA ASP A 119 -14.57 -16.31 15.37
C ASP A 119 -13.78 -15.48 16.39
N ALA A 120 -13.35 -14.27 16.02
CA ALA A 120 -12.70 -13.35 16.94
C ALA A 120 -13.67 -12.91 18.05
N PRO A 121 -13.22 -12.72 19.30
CA PRO A 121 -14.07 -12.16 20.34
C PRO A 121 -14.47 -10.71 19.99
N ASP A 122 -15.59 -10.25 20.52
CA ASP A 122 -15.97 -8.85 20.41
C ASP A 122 -15.02 -7.98 21.24
N PHE A 123 -14.61 -6.84 20.70
CA PHE A 123 -13.65 -5.97 21.37
C PHE A 123 -13.88 -4.50 21.06
N TYR A 124 -13.31 -3.68 21.94
CA TYR A 124 -13.09 -2.26 21.70
C TYR A 124 -11.61 -1.95 21.89
N ILE A 125 -11.05 -1.20 20.96
CA ILE A 125 -9.66 -0.74 21.01
C ILE A 125 -9.65 0.77 20.79
N GLU A 126 -8.89 1.47 21.63
CA GLU A 126 -8.53 2.86 21.41
C GLU A 126 -7.03 2.94 21.15
N MET A 127 -6.65 3.38 19.96
CA MET A 127 -5.27 3.43 19.50
C MET A 127 -4.88 4.87 19.25
N LYS A 128 -4.03 5.40 20.11
CA LYS A 128 -3.44 6.72 19.94
C LYS A 128 -2.07 6.58 19.30
N TRP A 129 -1.87 7.24 18.17
CA TRP A 129 -0.58 7.30 17.49
C TRP A 129 -0.18 8.76 17.27
N GLU A 130 1.12 8.99 17.30
CA GLU A 130 1.71 10.29 16.97
C GLU A 130 3.02 10.08 16.23
N PHE A 131 3.22 10.84 15.17
CA PHE A 131 4.53 10.94 14.54
C PHE A 131 5.38 11.89 15.37
N THR A 132 6.68 11.63 15.42
CA THR A 132 7.63 12.62 15.91
C THR A 132 8.78 12.74 14.92
N SER A 133 9.38 13.93 14.87
CA SER A 133 10.55 14.18 14.05
C SER A 133 11.75 14.43 14.95
N TRP A 134 12.91 13.89 14.57
CA TRP A 134 14.19 14.18 15.20
C TRP A 134 14.61 15.64 14.97
N VAL A 135 14.05 16.30 13.93
CA VAL A 135 14.30 17.71 13.64
C VAL A 135 13.65 18.56 14.73
N PRO A 136 14.41 19.41 15.44
CA PRO A 136 13.86 20.28 16.48
C PRO A 136 12.67 21.09 15.96
N LEU A 137 11.62 21.24 16.78
CA LEU A 137 10.37 21.97 16.50
C LEU A 137 9.45 21.36 15.43
N MET A 138 9.89 20.39 14.64
CA MET A 138 9.04 19.73 13.61
C MET A 138 8.03 18.75 14.19
N SER A 139 8.21 18.28 15.43
CA SER A 139 7.27 17.37 16.09
C SER A 139 5.85 17.94 16.27
N ARG A 140 5.70 19.27 16.31
CA ARG A 140 4.38 19.93 16.37
C ARG A 140 3.62 19.92 15.04
N LEU A 141 4.33 19.68 13.95
CA LEU A 141 3.76 19.57 12.60
C LEU A 141 3.52 18.12 12.21
N CYS A 142 3.89 17.17 13.06
CA CYS A 142 3.66 15.75 12.84
C CYS A 142 2.19 15.40 13.11
N PRO A 143 1.58 14.52 12.30
CA PRO A 143 0.21 14.12 12.52
C PRO A 143 0.10 13.23 13.76
N SER A 144 -1.09 13.27 14.35
CA SER A 144 -1.50 12.35 15.39
C SER A 144 -3.00 12.13 15.29
N ASP A 145 -3.43 10.92 15.61
CA ASP A 145 -4.84 10.59 15.70
C ASP A 145 -5.10 9.54 16.78
N THR A 146 -6.37 9.42 17.16
CA THR A 146 -6.85 8.39 18.06
C THR A 146 -7.94 7.59 17.35
N TYR A 147 -7.58 6.40 16.87
CA TYR A 147 -8.54 5.49 16.27
C TYR A 147 -9.33 4.77 17.35
N LYS A 148 -10.65 4.70 17.15
CA LYS A 148 -11.53 3.87 17.98
C LYS A 148 -12.11 2.76 17.12
N VAL A 149 -11.77 1.53 17.47
CA VAL A 149 -12.19 0.35 16.72
C VAL A 149 -13.16 -0.43 17.58
N TYR A 150 -14.37 -0.63 17.06
CA TYR A 150 -15.44 -1.41 17.66
C TYR A 150 -15.68 -2.62 16.80
N LYS A 151 -15.63 -3.81 17.38
CA LYS A 151 -15.92 -5.05 16.68
C LYS A 151 -17.04 -5.79 17.39
N ARG A 152 -18.09 -6.15 16.65
CA ARG A 152 -19.21 -6.97 17.14
C ARG A 152 -19.69 -7.95 16.08
N GLY A 153 -19.53 -9.25 16.34
CA GLY A 153 -19.77 -10.30 15.35
C GLY A 153 -18.93 -10.07 14.09
N ALA A 154 -19.55 -10.13 12.90
CA ALA A 154 -18.89 -9.82 11.62
C ALA A 154 -18.82 -8.32 11.28
N ASN A 155 -19.20 -7.43 12.21
CA ASN A 155 -19.25 -5.99 11.97
C ASN A 155 -18.08 -5.29 12.65
N VAL A 156 -17.48 -4.35 11.93
CA VAL A 156 -16.38 -3.52 12.43
C VAL A 156 -16.73 -2.06 12.17
N ARG A 157 -16.53 -1.20 13.18
CA ARG A 157 -16.60 0.25 13.04
C ARG A 157 -15.26 0.86 13.44
N ILE A 158 -14.78 1.79 12.65
CA ILE A 158 -13.55 2.55 12.89
C ILE A 158 -13.89 4.03 12.87
N ASP A 159 -13.63 4.72 13.97
CA ASP A 159 -13.74 6.18 14.04
C ASP A 159 -12.33 6.81 13.96
N THR A 160 -12.21 7.89 13.20
CA THR A 160 -10.97 8.64 12.98
C THR A 160 -11.23 10.14 12.94
N THR A 161 -10.24 10.94 13.34
CA THR A 161 -10.32 12.41 13.22
C THR A 161 -9.39 12.99 12.17
N LEU A 162 -8.48 12.20 11.63
CA LEU A 162 -7.51 12.64 10.64
C LEU A 162 -7.95 12.19 9.25
N LEU A 163 -8.41 13.16 8.46
CA LEU A 163 -8.90 12.91 7.10
C LEU A 163 -7.77 12.85 6.08
N GLY A 164 -6.72 13.64 6.32
CA GLY A 164 -5.61 13.77 5.40
C GLY A 164 -4.75 15.00 5.67
N PHE A 165 -4.15 15.51 4.61
CA PHE A 165 -3.18 16.60 4.59
C PHE A 165 -3.28 17.32 3.25
N ASP A 166 -3.87 18.49 3.29
CA ASP A 166 -4.07 19.34 2.12
C ASP A 166 -3.51 20.73 2.40
N ASN A 167 -2.97 21.38 1.36
CA ASN A 167 -2.40 22.73 1.44
C ASN A 167 -1.39 22.93 2.60
N ASN A 168 -0.52 21.94 2.81
CA ASN A 168 0.44 21.90 3.93
C ASN A 168 -0.18 21.92 5.34
N THR A 169 -1.46 21.54 5.46
CA THR A 169 -2.19 21.50 6.72
C THR A 169 -2.93 20.18 6.90
N TRP A 170 -2.93 19.67 8.15
CA TRP A 170 -3.66 18.46 8.51
C TRP A 170 -5.15 18.71 8.44
N GLN A 171 -5.83 17.95 7.59
CA GLN A 171 -7.28 17.98 7.48
C GLN A 171 -7.84 17.09 8.58
N ARG A 172 -8.65 17.71 9.44
CA ARG A 172 -9.34 17.02 10.53
C ARG A 172 -10.84 17.10 10.34
N GLY A 173 -11.52 16.05 10.73
CA GLY A 173 -12.97 15.95 10.71
C GLY A 173 -13.43 14.61 11.25
N ASN A 174 -14.70 14.48 11.58
CA ASN A 174 -15.22 13.33 12.30
C ASN A 174 -15.81 12.31 11.33
N ARG A 175 -15.07 11.23 11.05
CA ARG A 175 -15.51 10.15 10.14
C ARG A 175 -15.68 8.83 10.88
N SER A 176 -16.72 8.09 10.49
CA SER A 176 -16.90 6.69 10.86
C SER A 176 -16.94 5.81 9.63
N TYR A 177 -16.07 4.81 9.59
CA TYR A 177 -16.12 3.72 8.61
C TYR A 177 -16.77 2.51 9.27
N ILE A 178 -17.85 2.00 8.68
CA ILE A 178 -18.59 0.85 9.17
C ILE A 178 -18.55 -0.24 8.11
N PHE A 179 -17.92 -1.34 8.46
CA PHE A 179 -17.94 -2.56 7.69
C PHE A 179 -18.97 -3.53 8.27
N LYS A 180 -19.97 -3.89 7.47
CA LYS A 180 -21.02 -4.84 7.85
C LYS A 180 -20.88 -6.13 7.05
N GLY A 181 -20.49 -7.20 7.73
CA GLY A 181 -20.48 -8.54 7.17
C GLY A 181 -21.86 -9.18 7.14
N ALA A 182 -22.26 -9.74 6.00
CA ALA A 182 -23.38 -10.66 5.85
C ALA A 182 -22.85 -12.08 5.53
N LYS A 183 -23.74 -13.02 5.18
CA LYS A 183 -23.34 -14.41 4.93
C LYS A 183 -22.36 -14.55 3.75
N ASP A 184 -22.62 -13.84 2.66
CA ASP A 184 -21.86 -13.93 1.40
C ASP A 184 -21.56 -12.55 0.78
N SER A 185 -21.80 -11.47 1.51
CA SER A 185 -21.52 -10.10 1.07
C SER A 185 -21.02 -9.25 2.23
N ALA A 186 -20.43 -8.12 1.90
CA ALA A 186 -20.12 -7.09 2.88
C ALA A 186 -20.53 -5.73 2.35
N VAL A 187 -20.83 -4.81 3.26
CA VAL A 187 -21.11 -3.42 2.94
C VAL A 187 -20.11 -2.54 3.69
N MET A 188 -19.46 -1.64 2.97
CA MET A 188 -18.66 -0.57 3.56
C MET A 188 -19.51 0.71 3.56
N ILE A 189 -19.67 1.32 4.72
CA ILE A 189 -20.41 2.56 4.89
C ILE A 189 -19.43 3.59 5.44
N GLU A 190 -19.27 4.70 4.75
CA GLU A 190 -18.55 5.88 5.25
C GLU A 190 -19.57 6.93 5.69
N ILE A 191 -19.40 7.46 6.90
CA ILE A 191 -20.24 8.50 7.47
C ILE A 191 -19.38 9.71 7.76
N ASP A 192 -19.76 10.85 7.20
CA ASP A 192 -19.28 12.17 7.59
C ASP A 192 -20.24 12.77 8.62
N HIS A 193 -19.78 12.89 9.87
CA HIS A 193 -20.58 13.48 10.93
C HIS A 193 -20.63 15.01 10.86
N ASP A 194 -19.69 15.65 10.17
CA ASP A 194 -19.61 17.10 10.06
C ASP A 194 -20.57 17.62 8.98
N THR A 195 -20.69 16.90 7.86
CA THR A 195 -21.62 17.24 6.76
C THR A 195 -22.93 16.45 6.79
N HIS A 196 -23.03 15.42 7.62
CA HIS A 196 -24.14 14.45 7.67
C HIS A 196 -24.35 13.66 6.37
N GLU A 197 -23.28 13.46 5.60
CA GLU A 197 -23.29 12.64 4.40
C GLU A 197 -22.96 11.17 4.69
N VAL A 198 -23.58 10.27 3.93
CA VAL A 198 -23.35 8.82 4.04
C VAL A 198 -23.10 8.25 2.65
N MET A 199 -21.97 7.59 2.50
CA MET A 199 -21.61 6.84 1.29
C MET A 199 -21.63 5.35 1.60
N GLU A 200 -22.24 4.56 0.70
CA GLU A 200 -22.37 3.11 0.86
C GLU A 200 -21.80 2.40 -0.38
N GLU A 201 -20.85 1.49 -0.16
CA GLU A 201 -20.28 0.62 -1.19
C GLU A 201 -20.56 -0.84 -0.85
N GLN A 202 -21.20 -1.54 -1.79
CA GLN A 202 -21.55 -2.95 -1.63
C GLN A 202 -20.49 -3.86 -2.27
N MET A 203 -19.93 -4.76 -1.46
CA MET A 203 -18.99 -5.79 -1.87
C MET A 203 -19.75 -7.12 -2.05
N ASN A 204 -20.21 -7.37 -3.28
CA ASN A 204 -20.84 -8.63 -3.63
C ASN A 204 -19.80 -9.69 -4.01
N SER A 205 -20.04 -10.92 -3.57
CA SER A 205 -19.29 -12.10 -3.98
C SER A 205 -19.83 -12.70 -5.29
N ASP A 206 -20.74 -12.00 -5.98
CA ASP A 206 -21.37 -12.52 -7.19
C ASP A 206 -20.39 -12.55 -8.35
N ILE A 207 -20.24 -13.75 -8.91
CA ILE A 207 -19.54 -14.02 -10.16
C ILE A 207 -20.51 -13.62 -11.28
N GLY A 208 -20.65 -12.33 -11.56
CA GLY A 208 -21.28 -11.91 -12.82
C GLY A 208 -20.54 -12.51 -14.03
N ASP A 209 -21.13 -12.45 -15.22
CA ASP A 209 -20.46 -12.91 -16.45
C ASP A 209 -19.09 -12.23 -16.56
N ILE A 210 -18.03 -13.04 -16.38
CA ILE A 210 -16.65 -12.58 -16.34
C ILE A 210 -16.24 -12.17 -17.75
N VAL A 211 -16.55 -10.92 -18.08
CA VAL A 211 -15.94 -10.19 -19.19
C VAL A 211 -14.85 -9.32 -18.58
N ALA A 212 -13.71 -9.20 -19.28
CA ALA A 212 -12.62 -8.31 -18.90
C ALA A 212 -13.18 -6.99 -18.37
N ILE A 213 -12.67 -6.50 -17.22
CA ILE A 213 -13.08 -5.22 -16.65
C ILE A 213 -12.15 -4.17 -17.28
N PRO A 214 -12.55 -3.47 -18.35
CA PRO A 214 -11.70 -2.46 -18.95
C PRO A 214 -11.48 -1.32 -17.95
N PRO A 215 -10.29 -0.72 -17.91
CA PRO A 215 -10.07 0.47 -17.09
C PRO A 215 -10.98 1.62 -17.59
N PRO A 216 -11.45 2.50 -16.68
CA PRO A 216 -12.20 3.68 -17.07
C PRO A 216 -11.43 4.55 -18.06
N ILE A 217 -12.15 5.22 -18.97
CA ILE A 217 -11.56 6.10 -19.99
C ILE A 217 -10.73 7.17 -19.28
N GLY A 218 -9.47 7.34 -19.71
CA GLY A 218 -8.55 8.33 -19.14
C GLY A 218 -7.82 7.89 -17.87
N ALA A 219 -8.26 6.84 -17.17
CA ALA A 219 -7.60 6.36 -15.95
C ALA A 219 -6.17 5.86 -16.21
N VAL A 220 -5.95 5.18 -17.35
CA VAL A 220 -4.62 4.71 -17.79
C VAL A 220 -3.70 5.91 -18.02
N ARG A 221 -4.16 6.89 -18.80
CA ARG A 221 -3.40 8.11 -19.09
C ARG A 221 -3.13 8.95 -17.84
N ALA A 222 -4.07 9.03 -16.91
CA ALA A 222 -3.87 9.71 -15.63
C ALA A 222 -2.73 9.07 -14.83
N ARG A 223 -2.70 7.73 -14.74
CA ARG A 223 -1.64 6.98 -14.06
C ARG A 223 -0.27 7.16 -14.72
N LEU A 224 -0.21 7.11 -16.05
CA LEU A 224 1.04 7.35 -16.80
C LEU A 224 1.61 8.75 -16.57
N ASN A 225 0.76 9.75 -16.30
CA ASN A 225 1.19 11.11 -16.03
C ASN A 225 1.34 11.42 -14.53
N ALA A 226 1.25 10.42 -13.65
CA ALA A 226 1.36 10.56 -12.21
C ALA A 226 2.64 9.89 -11.67
N PRO A 227 3.20 10.42 -10.56
CA PRO A 227 4.27 9.73 -9.85
C PRO A 227 3.74 8.40 -9.32
N VAL A 228 4.60 7.40 -9.36
CA VAL A 228 4.28 6.08 -8.84
C VAL A 228 4.72 6.03 -7.38
N ILE A 229 3.76 5.88 -6.49
CA ILE A 229 3.96 5.94 -5.03
C ILE A 229 3.56 4.59 -4.42
N THR A 230 4.40 4.06 -3.53
CA THR A 230 4.08 2.91 -2.67
C THR A 230 4.26 3.30 -1.21
N ASN A 231 3.31 2.92 -0.36
CA ASN A 231 3.43 3.02 1.09
C ASN A 231 3.41 1.62 1.68
N ASN A 232 4.45 1.24 2.42
CA ASN A 232 4.56 -0.07 3.06
C ASN A 232 4.84 0.12 4.55
N ILE A 233 4.21 -0.71 5.38
CA ILE A 233 4.48 -0.80 6.82
C ILE A 233 5.26 -2.09 7.03
N GLU A 234 6.48 -2.01 7.57
CA GLU A 234 7.26 -3.21 7.89
C GLU A 234 6.78 -3.78 9.23
N MET A 235 5.85 -4.74 9.14
CA MET A 235 5.23 -5.33 10.33
C MET A 235 6.19 -6.25 11.11
N ASP A 236 7.17 -6.87 10.44
CA ASP A 236 8.05 -7.89 11.03
C ASP A 236 8.97 -7.34 12.13
N LYS A 237 9.24 -6.03 12.10
CA LYS A 237 10.10 -5.36 13.08
C LYS A 237 9.33 -4.82 14.27
N ILE A 238 8.00 -4.77 14.20
CA ILE A 238 7.15 -4.16 15.22
C ILE A 238 7.22 -5.00 16.50
N SER A 239 7.68 -4.38 17.58
CA SER A 239 7.70 -4.99 18.90
C SER A 239 6.66 -4.34 19.80
N PHE A 240 5.81 -5.15 20.42
CA PHE A 240 4.86 -4.69 21.41
C PHE A 240 5.42 -4.95 22.82
N GLU A 241 5.51 -3.88 23.61
CA GLU A 241 5.91 -3.98 25.00
C GLU A 241 4.88 -3.33 25.92
N ARG A 242 4.83 -3.79 27.17
CA ARG A 242 3.93 -3.19 28.13
C ARG A 242 4.51 -1.87 28.62
N ASN A 243 3.73 -0.80 28.49
CA ASN A 243 4.13 0.50 29.02
C ASN A 243 4.24 0.41 30.55
N LYS A 244 5.28 1.03 31.10
CA LYS A 244 5.52 1.09 32.53
C LYS A 244 5.40 2.52 33.04
N SER A 245 4.76 2.70 34.18
CA SER A 245 4.63 3.99 34.87
C SER A 245 5.24 3.93 36.27
N GLY A 246 5.77 5.05 36.76
CA GLY A 246 6.40 5.17 38.08
C GLY A 246 7.64 6.06 38.07
N ILE A 247 8.02 6.56 39.24
CA ILE A 247 9.21 7.39 39.44
C ILE A 247 10.31 6.51 40.06
N TRP A 248 11.50 6.54 39.48
CA TRP A 248 12.76 6.02 40.03
C TRP A 248 12.70 4.60 40.66
N GLY A 249 13.00 3.56 39.86
CA GLY A 249 13.14 2.16 40.35
C GLY A 249 11.83 1.40 40.59
N TRP A 250 10.73 2.09 40.89
CA TRP A 250 9.41 1.49 41.14
C TRP A 250 8.52 1.55 39.90
N ARG A 251 8.95 0.92 38.81
CA ARG A 251 8.17 0.86 37.56
C ARG A 251 7.15 -0.28 37.63
N SER A 252 5.87 0.03 37.64
CA SER A 252 4.78 -0.94 37.50
C SER A 252 4.18 -0.90 36.09
N GLU A 253 3.51 -1.99 35.73
CA GLU A 253 2.72 -2.08 34.51
C GLU A 253 1.66 -0.97 34.46
N LYS A 254 1.70 -0.15 33.41
CA LYS A 254 0.76 0.96 33.22
C LYS A 254 -0.61 0.40 32.84
N SER A 255 -1.64 0.85 33.55
CA SER A 255 -3.04 0.61 33.23
C SER A 255 -3.81 1.92 33.29
N GLU A 256 -4.79 2.08 32.41
CA GLU A 256 -5.63 3.28 32.30
C GLU A 256 -7.11 2.90 32.32
N MET A 257 -7.94 3.75 32.90
CA MET A 257 -9.39 3.54 32.94
C MET A 257 -10.03 4.17 31.70
N ILE A 258 -10.65 3.36 30.83
CA ILE A 258 -11.34 3.86 29.64
C ILE A 258 -12.79 3.38 29.70
N ASN A 259 -13.74 4.32 29.72
CA ASN A 259 -15.17 4.05 29.79
C ASN A 259 -15.57 3.04 30.90
N GLY A 260 -14.87 3.09 32.04
CA GLY A 260 -15.12 2.20 33.19
C GLY A 260 -14.42 0.84 33.14
N TYR A 261 -13.63 0.57 32.10
CA TYR A 261 -12.82 -0.64 31.99
C TYR A 261 -11.35 -0.35 32.33
N ASN A 262 -10.71 -1.25 33.08
CA ASN A 262 -9.29 -1.17 33.38
C ASN A 262 -8.48 -1.76 32.22
N CYS A 263 -7.79 -0.90 31.48
CA CYS A 263 -7.12 -1.23 30.23
C CYS A 263 -5.62 -1.33 30.42
N LYS A 264 -5.02 -2.34 29.81
CA LYS A 264 -3.56 -2.49 29.79
C LYS A 264 -2.99 -1.60 28.69
N VAL A 265 -1.95 -0.83 29.03
CA VAL A 265 -1.29 0.06 28.06
C VAL A 265 -0.10 -0.66 27.43
N TYR A 266 -0.07 -0.73 26.11
CA TYR A 266 1.05 -1.26 25.34
C TYR A 266 1.66 -0.15 24.48
N GLY A 267 2.98 -0.15 24.35
CA GLY A 267 3.71 0.61 23.34
C GLY A 267 4.09 -0.33 22.20
N ALA A 268 3.98 0.14 20.95
CA ALA A 268 4.69 -0.48 19.84
C ALA A 268 5.87 0.40 19.43
N SER A 269 7.01 -0.27 19.30
CA SER A 269 8.27 0.29 18.85
C SER A 269 8.64 -0.31 17.50
N ASN A 270 9.52 0.37 16.76
CA ASN A 270 10.01 -0.03 15.44
C ASN A 270 8.92 -0.11 14.35
N VAL A 271 7.92 0.77 14.41
CA VAL A 271 6.95 0.89 13.32
C VAL A 271 7.55 1.72 12.20
N GLU A 272 8.11 1.04 11.21
CA GLU A 272 8.72 1.68 10.03
C GLU A 272 7.69 1.82 8.90
N PHE A 273 7.52 3.05 8.43
CA PHE A 273 6.73 3.37 7.25
C PHE A 273 7.67 3.74 6.11
N ILE A 274 7.59 2.99 5.02
CA ILE A 274 8.43 3.19 3.84
C ILE A 274 7.55 3.70 2.71
N THR A 275 7.77 4.96 2.35
CA THR A 275 7.20 5.57 1.15
C THR A 275 8.25 5.55 0.04
N ARG A 276 8.00 4.81 -1.04
CA ARG A 276 8.84 4.86 -2.24
C ARG A 276 8.12 5.66 -3.32
N THR A 277 8.86 6.53 -4.00
CA THR A 277 8.35 7.32 -5.12
C THR A 277 9.23 7.10 -6.34
N ARG A 278 8.63 6.75 -7.48
CA ARG A 278 9.28 6.66 -8.79
C ARG A 278 8.65 7.66 -9.75
N MET A 279 9.51 8.37 -10.47
CA MET A 279 9.13 9.37 -11.46
C MET A 279 9.94 9.24 -12.75
N ASP A 280 10.65 8.13 -12.95
CA ASP A 280 11.58 7.93 -14.07
C ASP A 280 10.87 7.99 -15.44
N HIS A 281 9.57 7.69 -15.47
CA HIS A 281 8.72 7.73 -16.66
C HIS A 281 8.11 9.11 -16.95
N LEU A 282 8.28 10.08 -16.05
CA LEU A 282 7.74 11.42 -16.20
C LEU A 282 8.76 12.36 -16.88
N ASN A 283 8.26 13.30 -17.68
CA ASN A 283 9.08 14.33 -18.30
C ASN A 283 9.47 15.42 -17.28
N GLU A 284 10.54 16.17 -17.56
CA GLU A 284 11.06 17.20 -16.64
C GLU A 284 10.01 18.26 -16.24
N GLU A 285 9.10 18.65 -17.13
CA GLU A 285 8.02 19.58 -16.82
C GLU A 285 6.98 18.98 -15.84
N GLN A 286 6.67 17.70 -16.00
CA GLN A 286 5.74 16.98 -15.13
C GLN A 286 6.34 16.79 -13.74
N ILE A 287 7.63 16.48 -13.67
CA ILE A 287 8.38 16.36 -12.42
C ILE A 287 8.39 17.71 -11.69
N LYS A 288 8.73 18.81 -12.38
CA LYS A 288 8.76 20.16 -11.77
C LYS A 288 7.41 20.58 -11.19
N ASN A 289 6.32 20.30 -11.90
CA ASN A 289 4.98 20.67 -11.44
C ASN A 289 4.50 19.81 -10.24
N LYS A 290 5.01 18.58 -10.09
CA LYS A 290 4.57 17.66 -9.02
C LYS A 290 5.52 17.58 -7.82
N CYS A 291 6.82 17.84 -7.99
CA CYS A 291 7.80 17.96 -6.89
C CYS A 291 7.55 19.17 -5.97
N ALA A 292 6.70 20.12 -6.38
CA ALA A 292 6.27 21.22 -5.52
C ALA A 292 5.37 20.76 -4.35
N ARG A 293 4.94 19.49 -4.33
CA ARG A 293 4.10 18.89 -3.28
C ARG A 293 4.95 18.00 -2.36
N THR A 294 4.72 18.13 -1.06
CA THR A 294 5.62 17.57 -0.04
C THR A 294 5.49 16.04 0.08
N PRO A 295 6.56 15.33 0.49
CA PRO A 295 6.56 13.87 0.68
C PRO A 295 5.46 13.34 1.62
N LEU A 296 4.94 14.18 2.51
CA LEU A 296 3.85 13.85 3.44
C LEU A 296 2.49 13.70 2.75
N HIS A 297 2.26 14.38 1.62
CA HIS A 297 1.03 14.24 0.83
C HIS A 297 0.89 12.81 0.26
N SER A 298 2.02 12.23 -0.15
CA SER A 298 2.16 10.86 -0.64
C SER A 298 1.94 9.82 0.47
N PHE A 299 2.37 10.14 1.69
CA PHE A 299 2.28 9.27 2.87
C PHE A 299 0.83 8.96 3.29
N LEU A 300 -0.12 9.86 3.04
CA LEU A 300 -1.50 9.76 3.56
C LEU A 300 -2.52 9.27 2.54
N GLY A 301 -2.08 8.92 1.32
CA GLY A 301 -2.96 8.34 0.29
C GLY A 301 -4.00 9.32 -0.26
N ILE A 302 -3.74 10.62 -0.23
CA ILE A 302 -4.71 11.64 -0.66
C ILE A 302 -4.70 11.71 -2.18
N SER A 303 -5.82 11.33 -2.79
CA SER A 303 -6.09 11.54 -4.20
C SER A 303 -6.34 13.03 -4.46
N ASP A 304 -5.64 13.59 -5.44
CA ASP A 304 -5.96 14.93 -5.95
C ASP A 304 -7.33 14.88 -6.67
N ASP A 305 -8.33 15.59 -6.16
CA ASP A 305 -9.39 16.14 -7.02
C ASP A 305 -8.86 17.44 -7.65
N GLU A 306 -9.18 17.62 -8.93
CA GLU A 306 -8.64 18.65 -9.82
C GLU A 306 -8.69 20.08 -9.24
N VAL A 307 -7.54 20.76 -9.13
CA VAL A 307 -7.53 22.23 -9.07
C VAL A 307 -6.48 22.83 -10.00
N SER A 308 -7.00 23.70 -10.86
CA SER A 308 -6.37 24.51 -11.89
C SER A 308 -5.26 25.43 -11.40
N SER A 309 -4.28 25.61 -12.29
CA SER A 309 -3.13 26.51 -12.25
C SER A 309 -3.36 27.95 -11.76
N THR A 310 -2.41 28.48 -10.97
CA THR A 310 -1.75 29.76 -11.31
C THR A 310 -0.34 29.87 -10.70
N ARG A 311 0.57 30.49 -11.47
CA ARG A 311 2.04 30.53 -11.35
C ARG A 311 2.56 31.55 -10.31
N SER A 312 3.79 31.33 -9.83
CA SER A 312 4.88 32.32 -9.92
C SER A 312 6.26 31.67 -9.76
N ASN A 313 7.15 31.95 -10.72
CA ASN A 313 8.56 31.55 -10.79
C ASN A 313 9.40 32.22 -9.67
N GLU A 314 10.37 31.49 -9.13
CA GLU A 314 11.75 31.95 -8.96
C GLU A 314 12.66 30.74 -8.67
N GLY A 315 13.77 30.63 -9.41
CA GLY A 315 14.65 29.46 -9.40
C GLY A 315 15.87 29.64 -8.49
N ILE A 316 16.43 28.53 -8.01
CA ILE A 316 17.83 28.41 -7.52
C ILE A 316 18.35 27.02 -7.87
N ASN A 317 19.61 26.99 -8.31
CA ASN A 317 20.40 25.83 -8.72
C ASN A 317 21.42 25.53 -7.63
N SER A 318 21.57 24.27 -7.17
CA SER A 318 22.88 23.78 -6.67
C SER A 318 22.96 22.25 -6.62
N LYS A 319 24.12 21.75 -7.07
CA LYS A 319 24.68 20.43 -6.78
C LYS A 319 25.37 20.50 -5.41
N ASP A 320 25.37 19.41 -4.64
CA ASP A 320 26.57 18.93 -3.94
C ASP A 320 26.41 17.52 -3.35
N ARG A 321 27.51 16.75 -3.38
CA ARG A 321 27.72 15.44 -2.76
C ARG A 321 28.55 15.61 -1.48
N VAL A 322 28.21 14.92 -0.39
CA VAL A 322 29.13 14.63 0.73
C VAL A 322 28.85 13.23 1.32
N ILE A 323 29.91 12.48 1.64
CA ILE A 323 29.96 11.17 2.32
C ILE A 323 30.62 11.37 3.69
N PHE A 324 30.20 10.69 4.78
CA PHE A 324 31.05 10.12 5.89
C PHE A 324 30.26 9.17 6.84
N HIS A 325 31.01 8.43 7.69
CA HIS A 325 30.79 7.13 8.38
C HIS A 325 30.00 7.09 9.72
N THR A 326 29.55 5.85 10.05
CA THR A 326 29.04 5.16 11.30
C THR A 326 29.20 5.87 12.67
N GLU A 327 28.31 5.79 13.68
CA GLU A 327 27.49 4.69 14.25
C GLU A 327 26.21 5.24 14.94
N ILE A 328 25.07 4.55 14.78
CA ILE A 328 23.67 4.95 15.07
C ILE A 328 23.34 6.38 14.63
N CYS A 329 23.41 6.55 13.31
CA CYS A 329 23.37 7.82 12.64
C CYS A 329 22.07 7.95 11.84
N LEU A 330 21.36 9.05 12.10
CA LEU A 330 20.51 9.71 11.12
C LEU A 330 21.30 9.90 9.82
N GLN A 331 21.03 9.08 8.81
CA GLN A 331 21.25 9.48 7.43
C GLN A 331 19.89 9.82 6.83
N ALA A 332 19.60 11.12 6.80
CA ALA A 332 18.61 11.68 5.89
C ALA A 332 19.09 11.43 4.46
N THR A 333 18.73 10.28 3.90
CA THR A 333 18.57 10.12 2.46
C THR A 333 17.08 10.28 2.17
N SER A 334 16.76 10.89 1.03
CA SER A 334 15.52 11.61 0.72
C SER A 334 14.20 10.83 0.71
N ASN A 335 14.07 9.65 1.35
CA ASN A 335 12.95 8.71 1.10
C ASN A 335 12.33 8.02 2.35
N TYR A 336 12.53 8.49 3.59
CA TYR A 336 11.97 7.82 4.78
C TYR A 336 11.30 8.76 5.78
N THR A 337 10.09 8.41 6.24
CA THR A 337 9.35 9.08 7.34
C THR A 337 9.15 8.05 8.46
N TYR A 338 9.40 8.43 9.72
CA TYR A 338 9.37 7.51 10.86
C TYR A 338 8.16 7.76 11.78
N ILE A 339 7.52 6.70 12.28
CA ILE A 339 6.68 6.76 13.49
C ILE A 339 7.50 6.29 14.67
N SER A 340 7.64 7.12 15.70
CA SER A 340 8.44 6.77 16.86
C SER A 340 7.62 6.19 18.02
N ASN A 341 6.31 6.42 18.09
CA ASN A 341 5.48 5.97 19.22
C ASN A 341 4.03 5.65 18.76
N ILE A 342 3.62 4.40 18.92
CA ILE A 342 2.20 4.02 18.86
C ILE A 342 1.81 3.44 20.21
N THR A 343 0.77 4.00 20.85
CA THR A 343 0.23 3.49 22.12
C THR A 343 -1.08 2.77 21.86
N PHE A 344 -1.16 1.51 22.27
CA PHE A 344 -2.35 0.67 22.17
C PHE A 344 -3.00 0.53 23.53
N LEU A 345 -4.32 0.70 23.58
CA LEU A 345 -5.14 0.37 24.73
C LEU A 345 -6.09 -0.75 24.30
N ALA A 346 -5.80 -1.97 24.75
CA ALA A 346 -6.65 -3.14 24.48
C ALA A 346 -7.66 -3.32 25.61
N ILE A 347 -8.95 -3.24 25.30
CA ILE A 347 -10.04 -3.56 26.24
C ILE A 347 -10.64 -4.92 25.85
N PRO A 348 -10.45 -5.97 26.66
CA PRO A 348 -11.30 -7.15 26.55
C PRO A 348 -12.73 -6.73 26.94
N LEU A 349 -13.68 -6.81 26.01
CA LEU A 349 -15.09 -6.76 26.38
C LEU A 349 -15.40 -8.09 27.09
N LEU A 350 -15.36 -8.07 28.42
CA LEU A 350 -15.91 -9.16 29.23
C LEU A 350 -17.43 -9.17 29.01
N MET A 351 -17.96 -10.32 28.58
CA MET A 351 -19.40 -10.58 28.50
C MET A 351 -20.08 -10.43 29.86
#